data_AF-A0A9N8WFT4-F1
#
_entry.id   AF-A0A9N8WFT4-F1
#
_cell.length_a   1.000
_cell.length_b   1.000
_cell.length_c   1.000
_cell.angle_alpha   90.00
_cell.angle_beta   90.00
_cell.angle_gamma   90.00
#
_symmetry.space_group_name_H-M   'P 1'
#
loop_
_entity.id
_entity.type
_entity.pdbx_description
1 polymer ?
#
loop_
_entity_poly.entity_id
_entity_poly.type
_entity_poly.pdbx_seq_one_letter_code
_entity_poly.pdbx_strand_id
1 'polypeptide(L)'
;EPEEDIEEEVEVPIIGNYEALAALEKIIMYVEQKAEKIQFQKDQIRAIKKLRKAIEREEFCSKQQVTLDSFVGMDLTGEKNE
;
A
#
# COMPACT_ATOMS: atom_id res chain seq x y z
N GLU A 1 39.99 20.72 -8.95
CA GLU A 1 38.59 20.54 -9.35
C GLU A 1 37.92 19.79 -8.22
N PRO A 2 36.80 20.25 -7.64
CA PRO A 2 36.03 19.41 -6.73
C PRO A 2 35.13 18.49 -7.55
N GLU A 3 35.15 17.21 -7.24
CA GLU A 3 34.19 16.22 -7.71
C GLU A 3 32.84 16.58 -7.08
N GLU A 4 31.89 17.05 -7.88
CA GLU A 4 30.50 17.21 -7.45
C GLU A 4 29.91 15.80 -7.33
N ASP A 5 29.73 15.33 -6.09
CA ASP A 5 28.84 14.22 -5.75
C ASP A 5 27.42 14.64 -6.13
N ILE A 6 27.05 14.42 -7.39
CA ILE A 6 25.66 14.49 -7.85
C ILE A 6 24.99 13.25 -7.26
N GLU A 7 24.41 13.38 -6.07
CA GLU A 7 23.41 12.44 -5.59
C GLU A 7 22.25 12.48 -6.60
N GLU A 8 22.28 11.58 -7.59
CA GLU A 8 21.15 11.35 -8.48
C GLU A 8 19.95 11.03 -7.60
N GLU A 9 19.00 11.94 -7.55
CA GLU A 9 17.74 11.77 -6.83
C GLU A 9 17.01 10.57 -7.48
N VAL A 10 17.19 9.40 -6.88
CA VAL A 10 16.58 8.17 -7.39
C VAL A 10 15.08 8.32 -7.25
N GLU A 11 14.40 8.58 -8.36
CA GLU A 11 12.94 8.64 -8.40
C GLU A 11 12.37 7.32 -7.87
N VAL A 12 11.76 7.37 -6.69
CA VAL A 12 11.10 6.21 -6.10
C VAL A 12 9.83 5.94 -6.90
N PRO A 13 9.68 4.76 -7.53
CA PRO A 13 8.53 4.47 -8.36
C PRO A 13 7.25 4.44 -7.52
N ILE A 14 6.20 5.07 -8.03
CA ILE A 14 4.86 5.03 -7.43
C ILE A 14 4.26 3.66 -7.74
N ILE A 15 4.00 2.87 -6.70
CA ILE A 15 3.37 1.55 -6.81
C ILE A 15 1.93 1.59 -6.29
N GLY A 16 1.09 0.72 -6.83
CA GLY A 16 -0.30 0.58 -6.37
C GLY A 16 -0.41 -0.25 -5.09
N ASN A 17 -1.52 -0.08 -4.36
CA ASN A 17 -1.75 -0.79 -3.10
C ASN A 17 -1.76 -2.33 -3.25
N TYR A 18 -2.32 -2.87 -4.33
CA TYR A 18 -2.27 -4.33 -4.59
C TYR A 18 -0.84 -4.84 -4.79
N GLU A 19 -0.01 -4.08 -5.49
CA GLU A 19 1.39 -4.42 -5.73
C GLU A 19 2.17 -4.40 -4.40
N ALA A 20 1.96 -3.36 -3.59
CA ALA A 20 2.54 -3.26 -2.27
C ALA A 20 2.13 -4.42 -1.35
N LEU A 21 0.84 -4.80 -1.35
CA LEU A 21 0.34 -5.94 -0.58
C LEU A 21 0.97 -7.27 -1.01
N ALA A 22 1.08 -7.51 -2.32
CA ALA A 22 1.70 -8.72 -2.86
C ALA A 22 3.20 -8.80 -2.49
N ALA A 23 3.91 -7.67 -2.51
CA ALA A 23 5.31 -7.61 -2.08
C ALA A 23 5.45 -7.90 -0.58
N LEU A 24 4.63 -7.29 0.26
CA LEU A 24 4.64 -7.51 1.71
C LEU A 24 4.33 -8.96 2.07
N GLU A 25 3.41 -9.61 1.36
CA GLU A 25 3.10 -11.02 1.56
C GLU A 25 4.30 -11.93 1.28
N LYS A 26 5.02 -11.67 0.18
CA LYS A 26 6.27 -12.39 -0.13
C LYS A 26 7.35 -12.17 0.92
N ILE A 27 7.51 -10.93 1.42
CA ILE A 27 8.47 -10.61 2.47
C ILE A 27 8.10 -11.36 3.77
N ILE A 28 6.84 -11.32 4.19
CA ILE A 28 6.37 -12.03 5.39
C ILE A 28 6.66 -13.53 5.25
N MET A 29 6.28 -14.13 4.12
CA MET A 29 6.50 -15.55 3.86
C MET A 29 7.99 -15.91 3.90
N TYR A 30 8.84 -15.11 3.25
CA TYR A 30 10.28 -15.34 3.24
C TYR A 30 10.88 -15.26 4.64
N VAL A 31 10.49 -14.26 5.42
CA VAL A 31 10.95 -14.08 6.80
C VAL A 31 10.49 -15.24 7.68
N GLU A 32 9.25 -15.69 7.54
CA GLU A 32 8.73 -16.84 8.31
C GLU A 32 9.46 -18.14 7.95
N GLN A 33 9.78 -18.38 6.67
CA GLN A 33 10.53 -19.57 6.22
C GLN A 33 12.02 -19.55 6.58
N LYS A 34 12.62 -18.36 6.71
CA LYS A 34 14.06 -18.20 6.94
C LYS A 34 14.39 -17.65 8.32
N ALA A 35 13.42 -17.61 9.25
CA ALA A 35 13.57 -17.04 10.59
C ALA A 35 14.77 -17.61 11.38
N GLU A 36 15.16 -18.86 11.12
CA GLU A 36 16.33 -19.50 11.75
C GLU A 36 17.67 -19.05 11.14
N LYS A 37 17.66 -18.59 9.88
CA LYS A 37 18.86 -18.20 9.12
C LYS A 37 19.04 -16.69 9.02
N ILE A 38 17.94 -15.95 9.18
CA ILE A 38 17.92 -14.49 9.14
C ILE A 38 17.34 -14.04 10.47
N GLN A 39 18.16 -13.37 11.27
CA GLN A 39 17.79 -12.89 12.59
C GLN A 39 16.90 -11.65 12.48
N PHE A 40 15.64 -11.86 12.08
CA PHE A 40 14.63 -10.82 12.07
C PHE A 40 14.17 -10.53 13.50
N GLN A 41 14.29 -9.28 13.92
CA GLN A 41 13.77 -8.90 15.24
C GLN A 41 12.24 -8.97 15.22
N LYS A 42 11.65 -9.43 16.33
CA LYS A 42 10.18 -9.53 16.47
C LYS A 42 9.46 -8.20 16.15
N ASP A 43 10.09 -7.08 16.48
CA ASP A 43 9.53 -5.75 16.21
C ASP A 43 9.55 -5.38 14.72
N GLN A 44 10.53 -5.85 13.95
CA GLN A 44 10.57 -5.66 12.50
C GLN A 44 9.47 -6.46 11.80
N ILE A 45 9.27 -7.72 12.20
CA ILE A 45 8.15 -8.54 11.70
C ILE A 45 6.80 -7.88 12.04
N ARG A 46 6.67 -7.36 13.25
CA ARG A 46 5.49 -6.64 13.70
C ARG A 46 5.26 -5.37 12.87
N ALA A 47 6.31 -4.62 12.53
CA ALA A 47 6.21 -3.43 11.69
C ALA A 47 5.69 -3.77 10.28
N ILE A 48 6.23 -4.82 9.64
CA ILE A 48 5.78 -5.29 8.32
C ILE A 48 4.29 -5.70 8.38
N LYS A 49 3.88 -6.44 9.41
CA LYS A 49 2.48 -6.85 9.59
C LYS A 49 1.54 -5.66 9.84
N LYS A 50 2.01 -4.61 10.54
CA LYS A 50 1.25 -3.36 10.72
C LYS A 50 1.11 -2.60 9.40
N LEU A 51 2.17 -2.53 8.60
CA LEU A 51 2.16 -1.86 7.30
C LEU A 51 1.14 -2.51 6.36
N ARG A 52 1.15 -3.85 6.26
CA ARG A 52 0.15 -4.60 5.49
C ARG A 52 -1.29 -4.21 5.90
N LYS A 53 -1.58 -4.20 7.21
CA LYS A 53 -2.90 -3.82 7.73
C LYS A 53 -3.30 -2.38 7.42
N ALA A 54 -2.34 -1.47 7.37
CA ALA A 54 -2.60 -0.07 7.03
C ALA A 54 -3.05 0.04 5.56
N ILE A 55 -2.32 -0.60 4.65
CA ILE A 55 -2.65 -0.62 3.22
C ILE A 55 -3.99 -1.33 2.96
N GLU A 56 -4.25 -2.45 3.64
CA GLU A 56 -5.56 -3.13 3.55
C GLU A 56 -6.73 -2.22 3.96
N ARG A 57 -6.54 -1.39 4.99
CA ARG A 57 -7.57 -0.42 5.41
C ARG A 57 -7.75 0.70 4.41
N GLU A 58 -6.67 1.23 3.86
CA GLU A 58 -6.72 2.28 2.84
C GLU A 58 -7.46 1.79 1.59
N GLU A 59 -7.14 0.59 1.11
CA GLU A 59 -7.86 -0.05 0.00
C GLU A 59 -9.35 -0.25 0.29
N PHE A 60 -9.67 -0.70 1.51
CA PHE A 60 -11.06 -0.88 1.91
C PHE A 60 -11.82 0.46 1.95
N CYS A 61 -11.23 1.48 2.56
CA CYS A 61 -11.83 2.81 2.63
C CYS A 61 -11.99 3.45 1.25
N SER A 62 -10.98 3.30 0.37
CA SER A 62 -11.05 3.79 -1.02
C SER A 62 -12.22 3.16 -1.78
N LYS A 63 -12.40 1.84 -1.67
CA LYS A 63 -13.54 1.13 -2.28
C LYS A 63 -14.89 1.55 -1.69
N GLN A 64 -14.95 1.76 -0.37
CA GLN A 64 -16.16 2.25 0.30
C GLN A 64 -16.51 3.67 -0.16
N GLN A 65 -15.51 4.55 -0.30
CA GLN A 65 -15.70 5.90 -0.80
C GLN A 65 -16.26 5.90 -2.23
N VAL A 66 -15.67 5.11 -3.13
CA VAL A 66 -16.18 4.93 -4.50
C VAL A 66 -17.64 4.42 -4.49
N THR A 67 -17.98 3.55 -3.55
CA THR A 67 -19.35 3.03 -3.41
C THR A 67 -20.33 4.11 -2.94
N LEU A 68 -19.94 4.92 -1.95
CA LEU A 68 -20.74 6.04 -1.46
C LEU A 68 -20.91 7.13 -2.51
N ASP A 69 -19.83 7.48 -3.23
CA ASP A 69 -19.86 8.47 -4.32
C ASP A 69 -20.80 8.02 -5.43
N SER A 70 -20.83 6.73 -5.75
CA SER A 70 -21.79 6.15 -6.71
C SER A 70 -23.24 6.28 -6.21
N PHE A 71 -23.49 5.99 -4.93
CA PHE A 71 -24.83 6.07 -4.35
C PHE A 71 -25.37 7.51 -4.32
N VAL A 72 -24.55 8.47 -3.86
CA VAL A 72 -24.92 9.90 -3.84
C VAL A 72 -25.03 10.47 -5.26
N GLY A 73 -24.21 10.01 -6.20
CA GLY A 73 -24.30 10.39 -7.61
C GLY A 73 -25.59 9.93 -8.28
N MET A 74 -26.16 8.79 -7.87
CA MET A 74 -27.46 8.31 -8.36
C MET A 74 -28.61 9.21 -7.89
N ASP A 75 -28.62 9.64 -6.62
CA ASP A 75 -29.66 10.52 -6.07
C ASP A 75 -29.70 11.92 -6.72
N LEU A 76 -28.60 12.37 -7.34
CA LEU A 76 -28.54 13.65 -8.08
C LEU A 76 -28.91 13.54 -9.56
N THR A 77 -29.08 12.33 -10.10
CA THR A 77 -29.50 12.10 -11.50
C THR A 77 -30.96 11.68 -11.63
N GLY A 78 -31.66 11.48 -10.52
CA GLY A 78 -33.07 11.14 -10.47
C GLY A 78 -33.99 12.35 -10.34
N GLU A 79 -33.93 13.33 -11.25
CA GLU A 79 -35.03 14.26 -11.53
C GLU A 79 -34.66 15.17 -12.70
N LYS A 80 -35.05 14.79 -13.93
CA LYS A 80 -35.62 15.71 -14.94
C LYS A 80 -36.04 14.98 -16.21
N ASN A 81 -37.25 15.37 -16.64
CA ASN A 81 -37.94 15.15 -17.91
C ASN A 81 -38.74 13.84 -17.92
N GLU A 82 -40.00 13.89 -17.47
CA GLU A 82 -41.21 14.30 -18.23
C GLU A 82 -41.67 13.23 -19.23
#